data_AF-A0A3Q0JA23-F1
#
_entry.id   AF-A0A3Q0JA23-F1
#
_cell.length_a   1.000
_cell.length_b   1.000
_cell.length_c   1.000
_cell.angle_alpha   90.00
_cell.angle_beta   90.00
_cell.angle_gamma   90.00
#
_symmetry.space_group_name_H-M   'P 1'
#
loop_
_entity.id
_entity.type
_entity.pdbx_description
1 polymer ?
#
loop_
_entity_poly.entity_id
_entity_poly.type
_entity_poly.pdbx_seq_one_letter_code
_entity_poly.pdbx_strand_id
1 'polypeptide(L)'
;MEEVEGFVMNLRGLPFSATEDDILKFFDGINVKSGRAGIHILLSREGRPSGEAFVEVESEDDCTAAEKKDRQHIGERYIEDGINVKSGRAGIHILLSREGRPSGEAFVEVESEDDCTAAEKKDRQHIGERYIE
;
A
#
# COMPACT_ATOMS: atom_id res chain seq x y z
N MET A 1 -20.85 8.19 11.62
CA MET A 1 -19.70 7.34 11.27
C MET A 1 -18.87 8.19 10.33
N GLU A 2 -17.76 8.73 10.83
CA GLU A 2 -16.81 9.44 9.97
C GLU A 2 -16.30 8.45 8.93
N GLU A 3 -16.37 8.83 7.66
CA GLU A 3 -15.58 8.19 6.62
C GLU A 3 -14.13 8.48 7.02
N VAL A 4 -13.42 7.46 7.49
CA VAL A 4 -11.99 7.59 7.74
C VAL A 4 -11.33 7.61 6.37
N GLU A 5 -11.16 8.79 5.80
CA GLU A 5 -10.28 8.98 4.65
C GLU A 5 -8.86 8.66 5.12
N GLY A 6 -8.39 7.47 4.79
CA GLY A 6 -7.00 7.07 4.92
C GLY A 6 -6.22 7.46 3.67
N PHE A 7 -5.10 8.15 3.88
CA PHE A 7 -4.14 8.49 2.85
C PHE A 7 -3.10 7.38 2.79
N VAL A 8 -3.12 6.58 1.72
CA VAL A 8 -2.20 5.44 1.56
C VAL A 8 -1.50 5.53 0.21
N MET A 9 -0.18 5.36 0.24
CA MET A 9 0.71 5.32 -0.91
C MET A 9 1.10 3.87 -1.20
N ASN A 10 1.06 3.46 -2.47
CA ASN A 10 1.64 2.18 -2.90
C ASN A 10 3.07 2.44 -3.40
N LEU A 11 4.07 1.83 -2.78
CA LEU A 11 5.43 1.79 -3.26
C LEU A 11 5.69 0.53 -4.08
N ARG A 12 6.31 0.67 -5.25
CA ARG A 12 6.77 -0.45 -6.07
C ARG A 12 8.24 -0.33 -6.41
N GLY A 13 8.87 -1.48 -6.65
CA GLY A 13 10.27 -1.55 -7.08
C GLY A 13 11.29 -1.57 -5.94
N LEU A 14 10.83 -1.71 -4.69
CA LEU A 14 11.67 -1.80 -3.50
C LEU A 14 12.72 -2.92 -3.65
N PRO A 15 13.97 -2.70 -3.19
CA PRO A 15 14.91 -3.79 -2.99
C PRO A 15 14.29 -4.86 -2.08
N PHE A 16 14.53 -6.14 -2.36
CA PHE A 16 14.03 -7.22 -1.48
C PHE A 16 14.62 -7.20 -0.06
N SER A 17 15.71 -6.46 0.14
CA SER A 17 16.32 -6.20 1.44
C SER A 17 15.83 -4.90 2.10
N ALA A 18 14.90 -4.18 1.48
CA ALA A 18 14.40 -2.93 2.02
C ALA A 18 13.63 -3.19 3.32
N THR A 19 13.87 -2.33 4.29
CA THR A 19 13.21 -2.35 5.60
C THR A 19 12.25 -1.18 5.75
N GLU A 20 11.39 -1.23 6.75
CA GLU A 20 10.51 -0.12 7.12
C GLU A 20 11.33 1.14 7.45
N ASP A 21 12.54 0.99 7.99
CA ASP A 21 13.45 2.11 8.24
C ASP A 21 13.98 2.76 6.95
N ASP A 22 14.23 1.97 5.90
CA ASP A 22 14.66 2.51 4.61
C ASP A 22 13.52 3.29 3.95
N ILE A 23 12.29 2.79 4.08
CA ILE A 23 11.07 3.44 3.59
C ILE A 23 10.78 4.71 4.40
N LEU A 24 10.92 4.70 5.73
CA LEU A 24 10.79 5.91 6.55
C LEU A 24 11.81 6.98 6.16
N LYS A 25 13.07 6.60 5.92
CA LYS A 25 14.10 7.53 5.45
C LYS A 25 13.78 8.05 4.05
N PHE A 26 13.26 7.20 3.17
CA PHE A 26 12.82 7.62 1.85
C PHE A 26 11.74 8.69 1.95
N PHE A 27 10.82 8.56 2.90
CA PHE A 27 9.79 9.55 3.21
C PHE A 27 10.22 10.62 4.23
N ASP A 28 11.52 10.87 4.40
CA ASP A 28 11.97 11.96 5.28
C ASP A 28 11.33 13.30 4.88
N GLY A 29 10.76 14.00 5.87
CA GLY A 29 9.96 15.21 5.69
C GLY A 29 8.47 15.00 5.36
N ILE A 30 7.98 13.76 5.34
CA ILE A 30 6.56 13.40 5.14
C ILE A 30 6.06 12.68 6.39
N ASN A 31 4.85 12.99 6.85
CA ASN A 31 4.31 12.39 8.06
C ASN A 31 3.71 11.01 7.77
N VAL A 32 4.50 9.97 8.00
CA VAL A 32 4.05 8.57 7.96
C VAL A 32 3.26 8.27 9.24
N LYS A 33 2.00 7.90 9.07
CA LYS A 33 1.06 7.63 10.16
C LYS A 33 1.58 6.46 10.99
N SER A 34 1.66 6.62 12.30
CA SER A 34 2.20 5.61 13.23
C SER A 34 3.64 5.14 12.92
N GLY A 35 4.41 5.91 12.13
CA GLY A 35 5.79 5.59 11.77
C GLY A 35 5.92 4.20 11.11
N ARG A 36 6.76 3.32 11.68
CA ARG A 36 6.96 1.95 11.15
C ARG A 36 5.66 1.16 11.05
N ALA A 37 4.72 1.40 11.96
CA ALA A 37 3.47 0.62 12.00
C ALA A 37 2.50 1.00 10.87
N GLY A 38 2.69 2.14 10.21
CA GLY A 38 1.94 2.51 9.00
C GLY A 38 2.61 2.04 7.70
N ILE A 39 3.71 1.26 7.78
CA ILE A 39 4.40 0.71 6.63
C ILE A 39 4.15 -0.80 6.58
N HIS A 40 3.55 -1.24 5.48
CA HIS A 40 3.14 -2.61 5.26
C HIS A 40 3.86 -3.15 4.03
N ILE A 41 4.99 -3.84 4.24
CA ILE A 41 5.74 -4.50 3.16
C ILE A 41 4.98 -5.75 2.72
N LEU A 42 4.66 -5.83 1.43
CA LEU A 42 3.95 -6.96 0.87
C LEU A 42 4.90 -8.16 0.76
N LEU A 43 4.37 -9.33 1.11
CA LEU A 43 5.06 -10.59 0.96
C LEU A 43 4.44 -11.38 -0.20
N SER A 44 5.28 -12.10 -0.93
CA SER A 44 4.85 -13.08 -1.91
C SER A 44 4.21 -14.30 -1.22
N ARG A 45 3.60 -15.18 -2.00
CA ARG A 45 3.03 -16.46 -1.52
C ARG A 45 4.07 -17.36 -0.81
N GLU A 46 5.36 -17.13 -1.04
CA GLU A 46 6.45 -17.84 -0.36
C GLU A 46 6.91 -17.16 0.94
N GLY A 47 6.24 -16.09 1.37
CA GLY A 47 6.60 -15.29 2.55
C GLY A 47 7.82 -14.40 2.37
N ARG A 48 8.22 -14.12 1.12
CA ARG A 48 9.37 -13.25 0.81
C ARG A 48 8.92 -11.85 0.41
N PRO A 49 9.65 -10.77 0.72
CA PRO A 49 9.32 -9.43 0.25
C PRO A 49 9.06 -9.40 -1.26
N SER A 50 7.91 -8.88 -1.68
CA SER A 50 7.51 -8.81 -3.09
C SER A 50 8.20 -7.67 -3.85
N GLY A 51 8.81 -6.73 -3.12
CA GLY A 51 9.30 -5.48 -3.68
C GLY A 51 8.23 -4.38 -3.74
N GLU A 52 7.10 -4.59 -3.06
CA GLU A 52 6.00 -3.64 -2.94
C GLU A 52 5.70 -3.36 -1.46
N ALA A 53 5.19 -2.17 -1.15
CA ALA A 53 4.74 -1.81 0.18
C ALA A 53 3.61 -0.78 0.16
N PHE A 54 2.76 -0.80 1.18
CA PHE A 54 1.81 0.28 1.43
C PHE A 54 2.32 1.18 2.56
N VAL A 55 2.16 2.49 2.41
CA VAL A 55 2.54 3.47 3.42
C VAL A 55 1.36 4.38 3.72
N GLU A 56 0.90 4.34 4.96
CA GLU A 56 -0.10 5.27 5.47
C GLU A 56 0.54 6.61 5.83
N VAL A 57 -0.05 7.71 5.36
CA VAL A 57 0.37 9.07 5.69
C VAL A 57 -0.74 9.83 6.41
N GLU A 58 -0.39 10.93 7.08
CA GLU A 58 -1.35 11.66 7.92
C GLU A 58 -2.29 12.58 7.13
N SER A 59 -1.90 13.05 5.94
CA SER A 59 -2.66 14.07 5.20
C SER A 59 -2.58 13.95 3.67
N GLU A 60 -3.49 14.62 2.97
CA GLU A 60 -3.44 14.76 1.50
C GLU A 60 -2.19 15.53 1.02
N ASP A 61 -1.74 16.50 1.81
CA ASP A 61 -0.50 17.25 1.54
C ASP A 61 0.72 16.34 1.61
N ASP A 62 0.74 15.41 2.56
CA ASP A 62 1.76 14.37 2.69
C ASP A 62 1.73 13.40 1.50
N CYS A 63 0.56 13.00 1.01
CA CYS A 63 0.41 12.25 -0.24
C CYS A 63 1.00 13.01 -1.43
N THR A 64 0.65 14.30 -1.58
CA THR A 64 1.15 15.14 -2.67
C THR A 64 2.67 15.35 -2.59
N ALA A 65 3.22 15.39 -1.37
CA ALA A 65 4.67 15.44 -1.16
C ALA A 65 5.33 14.11 -1.48
N ALA A 66 4.72 12.99 -1.11
CA ALA A 66 5.16 11.63 -1.42
C ALA A 66 5.18 11.39 -2.93
N GLU A 67 4.16 11.80 -3.68
CA GLU A 67 4.13 11.68 -5.15
C GLU A 67 5.32 12.36 -5.84
N LYS A 68 5.91 13.41 -5.24
CA LYS A 68 7.11 14.08 -5.77
C LYS A 68 8.38 13.26 -5.57
N LYS A 69 8.32 12.18 -4.80
CA LYS A 69 9.42 11.22 -4.63
C LYS A 69 9.38 10.08 -5.67
N ASP A 70 8.42 10.10 -6.60
CA ASP A 70 8.38 9.16 -7.72
C ASP A 70 9.72 9.12 -8.46
N ARG A 71 10.22 7.90 -8.69
CA ARG A 71 11.50 7.58 -9.34
C ARG A 71 12.75 8.00 -8.56
N GLN A 72 12.63 8.38 -7.29
CA GLN A 72 13.79 8.46 -6.42
C GLN A 72 14.28 7.05 -6.05
N HIS A 73 15.46 6.97 -5.44
CA HIS A 73 16.12 5.68 -5.21
C HIS A 73 16.11 5.26 -3.74
N ILE A 74 15.89 3.97 -3.50
CA ILE A 74 16.28 3.27 -2.28
C ILE A 74 17.37 2.26 -2.66
N GLY A 75 18.59 2.52 -2.18
CA GLY A 75 19.77 1.78 -2.63
C GLY A 75 19.99 1.96 -4.13
N GLU A 76 20.07 0.85 -4.88
CA GLU A 76 20.30 0.86 -6.33
C GLU A 76 18.99 0.86 -7.16
N ARG A 77 17.83 0.76 -6.50
CA ARG A 77 16.54 0.62 -7.16
C ARG A 77 15.82 1.97 -7.18
N TYR A 78 15.27 2.34 -8.33
CA TYR A 78 14.31 3.43 -8.39
C TYR A 78 12.96 2.92 -7.88
N ILE A 79 12.27 3.76 -7.13
CA ILE A 79 10.97 3.46 -6.55
C ILE A 79 9.90 4.12 -7.41
N GLU A 80 8.87 3.35 -7.75
CA GLU A 80 7.68 3.86 -8.41
C GLU A 80 6.61 4.12 -7.34
N ASP A 81 6.18 5.37 -7.23
CA ASP A 81 5.16 5.76 -6.28
C ASP A 81 3.79 5.71 -6.97
N GLY A 82 2.99 4.72 -6.55
CA GLY A 82 1.63 4.43 -6.98
C GLY A 82 0.61 5.24 -6.18
N ILE A 83 -0.09 6.10 -6.92
CA ILE A 83 -1.18 7.03 -6.61
C ILE A 83 -2.16 6.57 -5.52
N ASN A 84 -2.57 7.60 -4.77
CA ASN A 84 -3.68 7.72 -3.82
C ASN A 84 -4.71 6.59 -3.83
N VAL A 85 -4.81 5.95 -2.68
CA VAL A 85 -5.90 5.06 -2.32
C VAL A 85 -7.14 5.87 -1.95
N LYS A 86 -8.30 5.46 -2.47
CA LYS A 86 -9.58 5.83 -1.85
C LYS A 86 -9.94 4.80 -0.80
N SER A 87 -9.93 5.23 0.46
CA SER A 87 -10.47 4.44 1.57
C SER A 87 -11.99 4.27 1.38
N GLY A 88 -12.41 3.04 1.18
CA GLY A 88 -13.81 2.63 1.19
C GLY A 88 -14.29 2.31 2.61
N ARG A 89 -15.52 1.80 2.74
CA ARG A 89 -16.05 1.35 4.03
C ARG A 89 -15.34 0.07 4.49
N ALA A 90 -15.15 -0.04 5.81
CA ALA A 90 -14.68 -1.25 6.50
C ALA A 90 -13.24 -1.71 6.17
N GLY A 91 -12.29 -0.77 6.08
CA GLY A 91 -10.87 -1.11 5.92
C GLY A 91 -10.48 -1.55 4.51
N ILE A 92 -11.37 -1.39 3.51
CA ILE A 92 -11.10 -1.70 2.11
C ILE A 92 -10.60 -0.45 1.41
N HIS A 93 -9.44 -0.57 0.78
CA HIS A 93 -8.65 0.50 0.20
C HIS A 93 -8.48 0.25 -1.28
N ILE A 94 -9.16 1.01 -2.15
CA ILE A 94 -9.06 0.79 -3.60
C ILE A 94 -7.94 1.67 -4.15
N LEU A 95 -6.99 1.05 -4.85
CA LEU A 95 -5.90 1.77 -5.49
C LEU A 95 -6.41 2.43 -6.77
N LEU A 96 -6.11 3.71 -6.94
CA LEU A 96 -6.46 4.46 -8.14
C LEU A 96 -5.25 4.64 -9.05
N SER A 97 -5.50 4.77 -10.36
CA SER A 97 -4.50 5.19 -11.34
C SER A 97 -4.27 6.70 -11.26
N ARG A 98 -3.28 7.20 -12.03
CA ARG A 98 -2.98 8.66 -12.17
C ARG A 98 -4.19 9.47 -12.67
N GLU A 99 -5.12 8.81 -13.34
CA GLU A 99 -6.35 9.41 -13.86
C GLU A 99 -7.54 9.30 -12.86
N GLY A 100 -7.30 8.82 -11.64
CA GLY A 100 -8.34 8.62 -10.62
C GLY A 100 -9.27 7.42 -10.88
N ARG A 101 -8.89 6.51 -11.78
CA ARG A 101 -9.68 5.30 -12.09
C ARG A 101 -9.26 4.13 -11.21
N PRO A 102 -10.18 3.25 -10.77
CA PRO A 102 -9.81 2.03 -10.06
C PRO A 102 -8.81 1.22 -10.86
N SER A 103 -7.66 0.90 -10.26
CA SER A 103 -6.59 0.12 -10.88
C SER A 103 -6.96 -1.34 -11.08
N GLY A 104 -7.94 -1.84 -10.32
CA GLY A 104 -8.26 -3.26 -10.21
C GLY A 104 -7.58 -3.93 -9.01
N GLU A 105 -6.71 -3.22 -8.31
CA GLU A 105 -6.09 -3.63 -7.07
C GLU A 105 -6.78 -2.96 -5.87
N ALA A 106 -6.88 -3.69 -4.77
CA ALA A 106 -7.36 -3.18 -3.50
C ALA A 106 -6.55 -3.79 -2.36
N PHE A 107 -6.35 -3.00 -1.31
CA PHE A 107 -5.84 -3.45 -0.03
C PHE A 107 -7.01 -3.62 0.95
N VAL A 108 -6.92 -4.61 1.84
CA VAL A 108 -7.94 -4.83 2.87
C VAL A 108 -7.23 -4.96 4.20
N GLU A 109 -7.50 -4.03 5.10
CA GLU A 109 -7.10 -4.15 6.50
C GLU A 109 -7.92 -5.27 7.15
N VAL A 110 -7.22 -6.27 7.68
CA VAL A 110 -7.81 -7.35 8.46
C VAL A 110 -7.34 -7.23 9.91
N GLU A 111 -8.27 -7.34 10.85
CA GLU A 111 -7.99 -7.15 12.28
C GLU A 111 -7.41 -8.41 12.95
N SER A 112 -7.43 -9.55 12.27
CA SER A 112 -7.05 -10.86 12.81
C SER A 112 -6.30 -11.73 11.80
N GLU A 113 -5.31 -12.48 12.29
CA GLU A 113 -4.57 -13.49 11.51
C GLU A 113 -5.48 -14.64 11.03
N ASP A 114 -6.54 -14.95 11.79
CA ASP A 114 -7.57 -15.91 11.40
C ASP A 114 -8.37 -15.42 10.18
N ASP A 115 -8.64 -14.10 10.11
CA ASP A 115 -9.35 -13.49 8.99
C ASP A 115 -8.48 -13.45 7.73
N CYS A 116 -7.17 -13.24 7.89
CA CYS A 116 -6.20 -13.32 6.80
C CYS A 116 -6.19 -14.74 6.19
N THR A 117 -6.09 -15.76 7.05
CA THR A 117 -6.12 -17.17 6.61
C THR A 117 -7.46 -17.53 5.95
N ALA A 118 -8.57 -16.97 6.44
CA ALA A 118 -9.89 -17.15 5.85
C ALA A 118 -10.03 -16.44 4.48
N ALA A 119 -9.37 -15.29 4.31
CA ALA A 119 -9.30 -14.56 3.05
C ALA A 119 -8.46 -15.31 2.01
N GLU A 120 -7.30 -15.87 2.38
CA GLU A 120 -6.48 -16.68 1.48
C GLU A 120 -7.20 -17.91 0.95
N LYS A 121 -8.07 -18.54 1.76
CA LYS A 121 -8.92 -19.66 1.31
C LYS A 121 -9.94 -19.27 0.22
N LYS A 122 -10.14 -17.96 0.00
CA LYS A 122 -10.98 -17.42 -1.07
C LYS A 122 -10.16 -16.95 -2.29
N ASP A 123 -8.85 -17.21 -2.33
CA ASP A 123 -8.02 -17.04 -3.53
C ASP A 123 -8.69 -17.72 -4.74
N ARG A 124 -8.76 -17.01 -5.86
CA ARG A 124 -9.39 -17.43 -7.12
C ARG A 124 -10.90 -17.60 -7.10
N GLN A 125 -11.60 -16.99 -6.14
CA GLN A 125 -13.06 -16.87 -6.20
C GLN A 125 -13.48 -15.75 -7.14
N HIS A 126 -14.70 -15.88 -7.68
CA HIS A 126 -15.31 -14.86 -8.52
C HIS A 126 -15.93 -13.75 -7.67
N ILE A 127 -15.59 -12.50 -7.97
CA ILE A 127 -16.40 -11.34 -7.62
C ILE A 127 -16.99 -10.78 -8.92
N GLY A 128 -18.28 -11.05 -9.13
CA GLY A 128 -18.95 -10.75 -10.39
C GLY A 128 -18.34 -11.53 -11.56
N GLU A 129 -17.88 -10.83 -12.59
CA GLU A 129 -17.29 -11.43 -13.80
C GLU A 129 -15.76 -11.64 -13.72
N ARG A 130 -15.11 -11.27 -12.60
CA ARG A 130 -13.65 -11.39 -12.45
C ARG A 130 -13.27 -12.35 -11.33
N TYR A 131 -12.17 -13.08 -11.54
CA TYR A 131 -11.49 -13.81 -10.48
C TYR A 131 -10.59 -12.84 -9.71
N ILE A 132 -10.45 -13.07 -8.40
CA ILE A 132 -9.54 -12.33 -7.52
C ILE A 132 -8.37 -13.24 -7.17
N GLU A 133 -7.16 -12.69 -7.17
CA GLU A 133 -5.90 -13.38 -6.88
C GLU A 133 -5.03 -12.62 -5.87
#